data_AF-A0A075KEM4-F1
#
_entry.id   AF-A0A075KEM4-F1
#
_cell.length_a   1.000
_cell.length_b   1.000
_cell.length_c   1.000
_cell.angle_alpha   90.00
_cell.angle_beta   90.00
_cell.angle_gamma   90.00
#
_symmetry.space_group_name_H-M   'P 1'
#
loop_
_entity.id
_entity.type
_entity.pdbx_description
1 polymer ?
#
loop_
_entity_poly.entity_id
_entity_poly.type
_entity_poly.pdbx_seq_one_letter_code
_entity_poly.pdbx_strand_id
1 'polypeptide(L)' 'MTEAEIVLSKAEELRQRLNKVSEGKSFTDPQVVLVSKMLDVMLNEYHNLMNEIKSEHAKGSFRIG' A
#
# COMPACT_ATOMS: atom_id res chain seq x y z
N MET A 1 1.49 -13.41 -10.21
CA MET A 1 1.59 -12.37 -9.18
C MET A 1 2.30 -11.18 -9.80
N THR A 2 1.61 -10.06 -9.95
CA THR A 2 2.19 -8.78 -10.35
C THR A 2 2.88 -8.11 -9.16
N GLU A 3 3.72 -7.12 -9.42
CA GLU A 3 4.36 -6.33 -8.37
C GLU A 3 3.32 -5.65 -7.46
N ALA A 4 2.25 -5.10 -8.04
CA ALA A 4 1.15 -4.50 -7.30
C ALA A 4 0.45 -5.50 -6.37
N GLU A 5 0.23 -6.75 -6.80
CA GLU A 5 -0.34 -7.82 -5.96
C GLU A 5 0.56 -8.17 -4.77
N ILE A 6 1.89 -8.16 -4.96
CA ILE A 6 2.86 -8.42 -3.89
C ILE A 6 2.83 -7.29 -2.85
N VAL A 7 2.83 -6.03 -3.30
CA VAL A 7 2.75 -4.88 -2.39
C VAL A 7 1.43 -4.88 -1.62
N LEU A 8 0.32 -5.20 -2.28
CA LEU A 8 -0.99 -5.31 -1.63
C LEU A 8 -1.02 -6.42 -0.57
N SER A 9 -0.41 -7.58 -0.84
CA SER A 9 -0.29 -8.66 0.15
C SER A 9 0.49 -8.23 1.38
N LYS A 10 1.61 -7.51 1.20
CA LYS A 10 2.41 -6.97 2.32
C LYS A 10 1.65 -5.90 3.11
N ALA A 11 0.85 -5.07 2.45
CA ALA A 11 -0.02 -4.11 3.11
C ALA A 11 -1.08 -4.83 3.98
N GLU A 12 -1.65 -5.94 3.50
CA GLU A 12 -2.62 -6.72 4.29
C GLU A 12 -1.96 -7.38 5.52
N GLU A 13 -0.74 -7.90 5.40
CA GLU A 13 0.01 -8.42 6.55
C GLU A 13 0.26 -7.32 7.61
N LEU A 14 0.64 -6.12 7.17
CA LEU A 14 0.83 -4.97 8.06
C LEU A 14 -0.48 -4.50 8.70
N ARG A 15 -1.60 -4.57 7.98
CA ARG A 15 -2.94 -4.26 8.52
C ARG A 15 -3.30 -5.23 9.65
N GLN A 16 -3.09 -6.52 9.44
CA GLN A 16 -3.33 -7.53 10.48
C GLN A 16 -2.41 -7.33 11.69
N ARG A 17 -1.15 -6.97 11.46
CA ARG A 17 -0.21 -6.64 12.52
C ARG A 17 -0.62 -5.39 13.28
N LEU A 18 -1.07 -4.34 12.58
CA LEU A 18 -1.53 -3.10 13.21
C LEU A 18 -2.71 -3.37 14.13
N ASN A 19 -3.70 -4.14 13.66
CA ASN A 19 -4.85 -4.53 14.47
C ASN A 19 -4.41 -5.21 15.77
N LYS A 20 -3.54 -6.23 15.66
CA LYS A 20 -3.00 -6.95 16.83
C LYS A 20 -2.20 -6.05 17.78
N VAL A 21 -1.40 -5.12 17.24
CA VAL A 21 -0.57 -4.22 18.07
C VAL A 21 -1.42 -3.13 18.73
N SER A 22 -2.53 -2.73 18.10
CA SER A 22 -3.46 -1.72 18.62
C SER A 22 -4.40 -2.25 19.69
N GLU A 23 -4.59 -3.57 19.80
CA GLU A 23 -5.41 -4.19 20.84
C GLU A 23 -4.91 -3.79 22.23
N GLY A 24 -5.75 -3.10 22.99
CA GLY A 24 -5.44 -2.64 24.35
C GLY A 24 -4.42 -1.51 24.43
N LYS A 25 -4.04 -0.87 23.31
CA LYS A 25 -3.12 0.27 23.29
C LYS A 25 -3.79 1.54 22.77
N SER A 26 -3.25 2.68 23.17
CA SER A 26 -3.60 3.97 22.56
C SER A 26 -3.10 4.02 21.11
N PHE A 27 -3.82 4.72 20.24
CA PHE A 27 -3.35 5.03 18.89
C PHE A 27 -2.08 5.88 18.86
N THR A 28 -1.76 6.56 19.96
CA THR A 28 -0.50 7.31 20.14
C THR A 28 0.65 6.44 20.65
N ASP A 29 0.41 5.15 20.95
CA ASP A 29 1.47 4.24 21.35
C ASP A 29 2.55 4.17 20.26
N PRO A 30 3.84 4.32 20.60
CA PRO A 30 4.92 4.35 19.60
C PRO A 30 4.95 3.13 18.68
N GLN A 31 4.56 1.94 19.17
CA GLN A 31 4.52 0.74 18.33
C GLN A 31 3.34 0.76 17.38
N VAL A 32 2.17 1.24 17.82
CA VAL A 32 0.99 1.41 16.96
C VAL A 32 1.29 2.43 15.86
N VAL A 33 1.87 3.58 16.22
CA VAL A 33 2.28 4.62 15.26
C VAL A 33 3.32 4.09 14.27
N LEU A 34 4.31 3.33 14.73
CA LEU A 34 5.33 2.76 13.86
C LEU A 34 4.73 1.82 12.82
N VAL A 35 3.88 0.88 13.24
CA VAL A 35 3.26 -0.08 12.31
C VAL A 35 2.29 0.64 11.36
N SER A 36 1.57 1.65 11.85
CA SER A 36 0.71 2.49 11.00
C SER A 36 1.49 3.22 9.92
N LYS A 37 2.65 3.80 10.23
CA LYS A 37 3.52 4.44 9.23
C LYS A 37 4.06 3.46 8.21
N MET A 38 4.42 2.24 8.63
CA MET A 38 4.87 1.19 7.71
C MET A 38 3.76 0.79 6.74
N LEU A 39 2.52 0.68 7.23
CA LEU A 39 1.35 0.40 6.40
C LEU A 39 1.12 1.51 5.37
N ASP A 40 1.18 2.78 5.78
CA ASP A 40 1.04 3.93 4.88
C ASP A 40 2.08 3.92 3.74
N VAL A 41 3.35 3.59 4.05
CA VAL A 41 4.39 3.48 3.03
C VAL A 41 4.04 2.41 1.99
N MET A 42 3.57 1.23 2.41
CA MET A 42 3.17 0.18 1.47
C MET A 42 1.94 0.57 0.64
N LEU A 43 0.96 1.26 1.23
CA LEU A 43 -0.22 1.73 0.51
C LEU A 43 0.13 2.78 -0.53
N ASN A 44 1.04 3.70 -0.21
CA ASN A 44 1.54 4.69 -1.16
C ASN A 44 2.29 4.03 -2.33
N GLU A 45 3.12 3.02 -2.05
CA GLU A 45 3.82 2.25 -3.09
C GLU A 45 2.81 1.57 -4.04
N TYR A 46 1.78 0.93 -3.49
CA TYR A 46 0.71 0.32 -4.29
C TYR A 46 -0.01 1.36 -5.16
N HIS A 47 -0.30 2.53 -4.58
CA HIS A 47 -0.97 3.60 -5.30
C HIS A 47 -0.12 4.10 -6.48
N ASN A 48 1.19 4.25 -6.30
CA ASN A 48 2.11 4.64 -7.36
C ASN A 48 2.15 3.61 -8.49
N LEU A 49 2.32 2.33 -8.15
CA LEU A 49 2.30 1.24 -9.14
C LEU A 49 0.99 1.22 -9.95
N MET A 50 -0.15 1.41 -9.28
CA MET A 50 -1.45 1.47 -9.97
C MET A 50 -1.57 2.69 -10.88
N ASN A 51 -0.99 3.83 -10.51
CA ASN A 51 -0.98 5.02 -11.35
C ASN A 51 -0.06 4.86 -12.56
N GLU A 52 1.09 4.20 -12.39
CA GLU A 52 1.99 3.87 -13.50
C GLU A 52 1.30 2.96 -14.52
N ILE A 53 0.69 1.86 -14.06
CA ILE A 53 -0.08 0.93 -14.90
C ILE A 53 -1.17 1.69 -15.68
N LYS A 54 -1.95 2.56 -15.01
CA LYS A 54 -2.97 3.38 -15.68
C LYS A 54 -2.37 4.32 -16.71
N SER A 55 -1.23 4.94 -16.41
CA SER A 55 -0.56 5.89 -17.31
C SER A 55 0.01 5.22 -18.56
N GLU A 56 0.49 3.98 -18.44
CA GLU A 56 0.96 3.19 -19.58
C GLU A 56 -0.18 2.80 -20.52
N HIS A 57 -1.33 2.42 -19.96
CA HIS A 57 -2.54 2.14 -20.74
C HIS A 57 -3.04 3.39 -21.47
N ALA A 58 -2.98 4.57 -20.83
CA ALA A 58 -3.37 5.83 -21.45
C ALA A 58 -2.45 6.24 -22.63
N LYS A 59 -1.14 5.97 -22.55
CA LYS A 59 -0.16 6.28 -23.60
C LYS A 59 -0.26 5.36 -24.82
N GLY A 60 -0.69 4.11 -24.65
CA GLY A 60 -0.91 3.16 -25.74
C GLY A 60 -2.07 3.56 -26.68
N SER A 61 -3.07 4.27 -26.16
CA SER A 61 -4.26 4.65 -26.91
C SER A 61 -4.08 5.87 -27.83
N PHE A 62 -2.95 6.59 -27.74
CA PHE A 62 -2.71 7.84 -28.48
C PHE A 62 -1.79 7.68 -29.71
N ARG A 63 -1.29 6.47 -30.00
CA ARG A 63 -0.32 6.22 -31.10
C ARG A 63 -0.93 5.84 -32.44
N ILE A 64 -2.24 6.01 -32.61
CA ILE A 64 -2.95 5.79 -33.88
C ILE A 64 -3.64 7.09 -34.25
N GLY A 65 -2.95 7.91 -35.05
CA GLY A 65 -3.40 9.20 -35.57
C GLY A 65 -2.48 9.65 -36.69
#